data_AF-A0A7J2VTB6-F1
#
_entry.id   AF-A0A7J2VTB6-F1
#
_cell.length_a   1.000
_cell.length_b   1.000
_cell.length_c   1.000
_cell.angle_alpha   90.00
_cell.angle_beta   90.00
_cell.angle_gamma   90.00
#
_symmetry.space_group_name_H-M   'P 1'
#
loop_
_entity.id
_entity.type
_entity.pdbx_description
1 polymer ?
#
loop_
_entity_poly.entity_id
_entity_poly.type
_entity_poly.pdbx_seq_one_letter_code
_entity_poly.pdbx_strand_id
1 'polypeptide(L)'
;MAYKYVPKEVRIKLTKMKIIAFAIAAIALTLLYVSYPYLQKWYQSTQPLTEINYFGVPMKFREDIRLAKNIEVYPNETYLKSIFRNREIKGITIGILNFTNQTNIIGVEAVEITFKLSSFYSIAALPVVIKGKEIGSFYEISGNSTNPVIIIIPPAIANETLVKAENYTIFISGKTLKDLDLATIKFIAVVLGI
;
A
#
# COMPACT_ATOMS: atom_id res chain seq x y z
N MET A 1 -32.13 66.52 -12.91
CA MET A 1 -32.41 66.20 -11.50
C MET A 1 -31.16 65.57 -10.91
N ALA A 2 -30.49 66.27 -9.98
CA ALA A 2 -29.29 65.75 -9.31
C ALA A 2 -29.69 65.01 -8.03
N TYR A 3 -29.39 63.71 -7.94
CA TYR A 3 -29.64 62.92 -6.73
C TYR A 3 -28.66 63.33 -5.63
N LYS A 4 -29.19 63.82 -4.49
CA LYS A 4 -28.41 64.22 -3.32
C LYS A 4 -28.14 62.98 -2.46
N TYR A 5 -26.91 62.46 -2.51
CA TYR A 5 -26.49 61.34 -1.66
C TYR A 5 -26.35 61.81 -0.21
N VAL A 6 -27.15 61.23 0.70
CA VAL A 6 -27.03 61.45 2.15
C VAL A 6 -26.40 60.20 2.75
N PRO A 7 -25.15 60.25 3.25
CA PRO A 7 -24.53 59.10 3.87
C PRO A 7 -25.30 58.74 5.15
N LYS A 8 -25.76 57.49 5.22
CA LYS A 8 -26.47 56.97 6.40
C LYS A 8 -25.42 56.52 7.42
N GLU A 9 -25.19 57.31 8.46
CA GLU A 9 -24.34 56.90 9.57
C GLU A 9 -24.98 55.73 10.34
N VAL A 10 -24.39 54.54 10.25
CA VAL A 10 -24.81 53.39 11.06
C VAL A 10 -24.04 53.41 12.38
N ARG A 11 -24.69 53.85 13.47
CA ARG A 11 -24.09 53.84 14.81
C ARG A 11 -24.37 52.50 15.50
N ILE A 12 -23.35 51.65 15.62
CA ILE A 12 -23.47 50.36 16.30
C ILE A 12 -23.26 50.57 17.81
N LYS A 13 -24.31 50.36 18.61
CA LYS A 13 -24.19 50.39 20.08
C LYS A 13 -23.56 49.08 20.59
N LEU A 14 -22.32 49.18 21.04
CA LEU A 14 -21.56 48.09 21.68
C LEU A 14 -21.96 47.97 23.16
N THR A 15 -22.64 46.89 23.51
CA THR A 15 -22.90 46.53 24.91
C THR A 15 -21.79 45.59 25.40
N LYS A 16 -21.57 45.51 26.72
CA LYS A 16 -20.56 44.61 27.31
C LYS A 16 -20.70 43.16 26.82
N MET A 17 -21.93 42.67 26.68
CA MET A 17 -22.22 41.33 26.15
C MET A 17 -21.77 41.14 24.69
N LYS A 18 -21.93 42.16 23.83
CA LYS A 18 -21.46 42.10 22.45
C LYS A 18 -19.93 42.07 22.39
N ILE A 19 -19.25 42.83 23.24
CA ILE A 19 -17.79 42.83 23.33
C ILE A 19 -17.27 41.44 23.74
N ILE A 20 -17.89 40.82 24.74
CA ILE A 20 -17.55 39.45 25.18
C ILE A 20 -17.78 38.45 24.04
N ALA A 21 -18.92 38.53 23.35
CA ALA A 21 -19.21 37.65 22.22
C ALA A 21 -18.18 37.81 21.08
N PHE A 22 -17.78 39.04 20.75
CA PHE A 22 -16.72 39.29 19.78
C PHE A 22 -15.36 38.74 20.23
N ALA A 23 -15.01 38.88 21.51
CA ALA A 23 -13.77 38.33 22.05
C ALA A 23 -13.73 36.79 21.99
N ILE A 24 -14.83 36.13 22.36
CA ILE A 24 -14.97 34.67 22.26
C ILE A 24 -14.84 34.22 20.80
N ALA A 25 -15.52 34.89 19.88
CA ALA A 25 -15.44 34.59 18.45
C ALA A 25 -14.01 34.76 17.91
N ALA A 26 -13.32 35.82 18.30
CA ALA A 26 -11.92 36.06 17.92
C ALA A 26 -10.98 34.98 18.47
N ILE A 27 -11.15 34.57 19.73
CA ILE A 27 -10.37 33.47 20.34
C ILE A 27 -10.64 32.15 19.61
N ALA A 28 -11.90 31.82 19.32
CA ALA A 28 -12.27 30.62 18.60
C ALA A 28 -11.65 30.57 17.19
N LEU A 29 -11.71 31.68 16.46
CA LEU A 29 -11.08 31.81 15.14
C LEU A 29 -9.56 31.67 15.21
N THR A 30 -8.93 32.26 16.22
CA THR A 30 -7.48 32.17 16.43
C THR A 30 -7.08 30.73 16.75
N LEU A 31 -7.82 30.02 17.62
CA LEU A 31 -7.59 28.61 17.92
C LEU A 31 -7.77 27.74 16.68
N LEU A 32 -8.80 27.96 15.88
CA LEU A 32 -9.00 27.27 14.60
C LEU A 32 -7.83 27.52 13.64
N TYR A 33 -7.40 28.77 13.49
CA TYR A 33 -6.28 29.13 12.62
C TYR A 33 -4.95 28.49 13.06
N VAL A 34 -4.64 28.52 14.36
CA VAL A 34 -3.42 27.93 14.92
C VAL A 34 -3.46 26.40 14.88
N SER A 35 -4.64 25.78 15.09
CA SER A 35 -4.80 24.32 15.07
C SER A 35 -4.93 23.73 13.67
N TYR A 36 -5.35 24.50 12.68
CA TYR A 36 -5.54 24.07 11.28
C TYR A 36 -4.35 23.28 10.70
N PRO A 37 -3.08 23.75 10.77
CA PRO A 37 -1.96 22.99 10.22
C PRO A 37 -1.73 21.65 10.95
N TYR A 38 -2.03 21.57 12.25
CA TYR A 38 -1.92 20.33 13.02
C TYR A 38 -3.03 19.35 12.64
N LEU A 39 -4.27 19.82 12.51
CA LEU A 39 -5.40 19.02 12.04
C LEU A 39 -5.17 18.51 10.62
N GLN A 40 -4.61 19.34 9.74
CA GLN A 40 -4.29 18.94 8.37
C GLN A 40 -3.20 17.87 8.33
N LYS A 41 -2.11 18.02 9.10
CA LYS A 41 -1.06 17.00 9.21
C LYS A 41 -1.59 15.70 9.80
N TRP A 42 -2.40 15.79 10.85
CA TRP A 42 -3.04 14.62 11.46
C TRP A 42 -3.95 13.91 10.46
N TYR A 43 -4.81 14.64 9.76
CA TYR A 43 -5.70 14.09 8.74
C TYR A 43 -4.91 13.39 7.62
N GLN A 44 -3.87 14.04 7.07
CA GLN A 44 -2.99 13.43 6.07
C GLN A 44 -2.29 12.18 6.59
N SER A 45 -1.86 12.18 7.86
CA SER A 45 -1.27 11.01 8.50
C SER A 45 -2.27 9.86 8.69
N THR A 46 -3.57 10.12 8.72
CA THR A 46 -4.60 9.07 8.84
C THR A 46 -5.09 8.53 7.50
N GLN A 47 -4.92 9.28 6.40
CA GLN A 47 -5.33 8.80 5.08
C GLN A 47 -4.48 7.61 4.63
N PRO A 48 -5.09 6.58 4.03
CA PRO A 48 -4.36 5.39 3.62
C PRO A 48 -3.34 5.72 2.52
N LEU A 49 -2.12 5.21 2.66
CA LEU A 49 -1.10 5.36 1.63
C LEU A 49 -1.22 4.19 0.66
N THR A 50 -1.97 4.39 -0.42
CA THR A 50 -2.26 3.35 -1.44
C THR A 50 -1.50 3.56 -2.74
N GLU A 51 -0.73 4.63 -2.88
CA GLU A 51 0.03 4.92 -4.09
C GLU A 51 1.42 5.44 -3.76
N ILE A 52 2.41 4.98 -4.53
CA ILE A 52 3.82 5.41 -4.45
C ILE A 52 4.36 5.62 -5.85
N ASN A 53 5.25 6.59 -5.99
CA ASN A 53 5.97 6.80 -7.24
C ASN A 53 7.28 5.99 -7.22
N TYR A 54 7.36 4.93 -8.02
CA TYR A 54 8.57 4.11 -8.15
C TYR A 54 9.29 4.46 -9.44
N PHE A 55 10.36 5.27 -9.34
CA PHE A 55 11.17 5.74 -10.48
C PHE A 55 10.34 6.36 -11.64
N GLY A 56 9.34 7.18 -11.31
CA GLY A 56 8.46 7.82 -12.30
C GLY A 56 7.24 6.99 -12.69
N VAL A 57 7.12 5.75 -12.19
CA VAL A 57 5.96 4.89 -12.42
C VAL A 57 5.05 4.91 -11.19
N PRO A 58 3.80 5.39 -11.30
CA PRO A 58 2.84 5.34 -10.20
C PRO A 58 2.40 3.90 -9.94
N MET A 59 2.69 3.40 -8.74
CA MET A 59 2.31 2.07 -8.27
C MET A 59 1.14 2.19 -7.30
N LYS A 60 -0.05 1.77 -7.74
CA LYS A 60 -1.24 1.70 -6.89
C LYS A 60 -1.35 0.33 -6.20
N PHE A 61 -1.82 0.35 -4.97
CA PHE A 61 -2.02 -0.79 -4.10
C PHE A 61 -3.48 -0.83 -3.65
N ARG A 62 -4.01 -2.03 -3.46
CA ARG A 62 -5.40 -2.23 -3.04
C ARG A 62 -5.64 -1.87 -1.57
N GLU A 63 -4.60 -1.94 -0.75
CA GLU A 63 -4.63 -1.64 0.69
C GLU A 63 -3.53 -0.65 1.09
N ASP A 64 -3.60 -0.14 2.33
CA ASP A 64 -2.62 0.80 2.87
C ASP A 64 -1.25 0.13 3.06
N ILE A 65 -0.24 0.63 2.34
CA ILE A 65 1.13 0.12 2.35
C ILE A 65 1.74 0.19 3.76
N ARG A 66 1.29 1.13 4.60
CA ARG A 66 1.78 1.27 5.98
C ARG A 66 1.34 0.11 6.86
N LEU A 67 0.15 -0.45 6.61
CA LEU A 67 -0.34 -1.62 7.34
C LEU A 67 0.46 -2.86 6.97
N ALA A 68 0.84 -2.99 5.69
CA ALA A 68 1.65 -4.10 5.20
C ALA A 68 3.02 -4.18 5.89
N LYS A 69 3.58 -3.05 6.38
CA LYS A 69 4.88 -3.04 7.09
C LYS A 69 4.92 -3.97 8.31
N ASN A 70 3.77 -4.21 8.94
CA ASN A 70 3.65 -5.06 10.13
C ASN A 70 3.61 -6.56 9.81
N ILE A 71 3.53 -6.95 8.54
CA ILE A 71 3.58 -8.36 8.16
C ILE A 71 5.01 -8.88 8.28
N GLU A 72 5.15 -10.04 8.93
CA GLU A 72 6.45 -10.66 9.17
C GLU A 72 7.05 -11.24 7.87
N VAL A 73 8.38 -11.17 7.77
CA VAL A 73 9.13 -11.74 6.64
C VAL A 73 10.20 -12.67 7.17
N TYR A 74 10.11 -13.96 6.81
CA TYR A 74 11.05 -14.99 7.23
C TYR A 74 11.96 -15.44 6.07
N PRO A 75 13.26 -15.69 6.29
CA PRO A 75 14.01 -15.44 7.54
C PRO A 75 14.25 -13.96 7.83
N ASN A 76 14.28 -13.11 6.79
CA ASN A 76 14.34 -11.65 6.91
C ASN A 76 14.11 -10.99 5.53
N GLU A 77 13.82 -9.68 5.55
CA GLU A 77 13.59 -8.89 4.35
C GLU A 77 14.80 -8.80 3.42
N THR A 78 16.02 -8.78 3.96
CA THR A 78 17.26 -8.67 3.16
C THR A 78 17.46 -9.89 2.29
N TYR A 79 17.20 -11.08 2.85
CA TYR A 79 17.28 -12.34 2.13
C TYR A 79 16.24 -12.38 1.00
N LEU A 80 14.98 -12.07 1.29
CA LEU A 80 13.92 -11.99 0.28
C LEU A 80 14.30 -11.02 -0.86
N LYS A 81 14.77 -9.83 -0.50
CA LYS A 81 15.21 -8.81 -1.46
C LYS A 81 16.39 -9.29 -2.32
N SER A 82 17.34 -10.02 -1.74
CA SER A 82 18.50 -10.55 -2.46
C SER A 82 18.11 -11.57 -3.53
N ILE A 83 17.05 -12.35 -3.32
CA ILE A 83 16.54 -13.32 -4.30
C ILE A 83 16.11 -12.60 -5.58
N PHE A 84 15.28 -11.55 -5.47
CA PHE A 84 14.68 -10.87 -6.63
C PHE A 84 15.55 -9.77 -7.25
N ARG A 85 16.57 -9.30 -6.55
CA ARG A 85 17.52 -8.32 -7.09
C ARG A 85 18.75 -8.94 -7.73
N ASN A 86 18.81 -10.27 -7.82
CA ASN A 86 19.88 -10.96 -8.51
C ASN A 86 19.76 -10.76 -10.03
N ARG A 87 20.85 -10.32 -10.67
CA ARG A 87 20.93 -10.11 -12.13
C ARG A 87 20.88 -11.42 -12.94
N GLU A 88 21.09 -12.56 -12.29
CA GLU A 88 21.02 -13.87 -12.92
C GLU A 88 19.60 -14.42 -13.05
N ILE A 89 18.59 -13.72 -12.50
CA ILE A 89 17.19 -14.09 -12.67
C ILE A 89 16.81 -13.99 -14.15
N LYS A 90 16.27 -15.08 -14.67
CA LYS A 90 15.75 -15.18 -16.05
C LYS A 90 14.24 -15.32 -16.07
N GLY A 91 13.64 -15.83 -14.99
CA GLY A 91 12.20 -15.98 -14.90
C GLY A 91 11.70 -16.00 -13.47
N ILE A 92 10.39 -15.92 -13.32
CA ILE A 92 9.69 -16.12 -12.05
C ILE A 92 8.48 -16.99 -12.34
N THR A 93 8.27 -18.01 -11.50
CA THR A 93 7.09 -18.87 -11.63
C THR A 93 6.13 -18.61 -10.48
N ILE A 94 4.87 -18.27 -10.78
CA ILE A 94 3.82 -18.12 -9.79
C ILE A 94 3.00 -19.41 -9.77
N GLY A 95 3.02 -20.12 -8.64
CA GLY A 95 2.23 -21.31 -8.39
C GLY A 95 0.78 -20.94 -8.09
N ILE A 96 -0.15 -21.46 -8.89
CA ILE A 96 -1.60 -21.27 -8.75
C ILE A 96 -2.19 -22.57 -8.20
N LEU A 97 -2.69 -22.54 -6.97
CA LEU A 97 -3.29 -23.72 -6.33
C LEU A 97 -4.68 -23.96 -6.91
N ASN A 98 -4.86 -25.09 -7.59
CA ASN A 98 -6.10 -25.40 -8.32
C ASN A 98 -7.11 -26.25 -7.53
N PHE A 99 -6.79 -26.64 -6.30
CA PHE A 99 -7.66 -27.45 -5.43
C PHE A 99 -8.49 -26.63 -4.43
N THR A 100 -8.39 -25.30 -4.47
CA THR A 100 -9.15 -24.42 -3.57
C THR A 100 -10.29 -23.74 -4.32
N ASN A 101 -11.38 -23.42 -3.62
CA ASN A 101 -12.46 -22.57 -4.16
C ASN A 101 -12.09 -21.07 -4.20
N GLN A 102 -10.83 -20.72 -3.88
CA GLN A 102 -10.34 -19.35 -3.77
C GLN A 102 -9.36 -18.97 -4.90
N THR A 103 -9.38 -19.69 -6.02
CA THR A 103 -8.54 -19.42 -7.20
C THR A 103 -8.66 -17.98 -7.71
N ASN A 104 -9.85 -17.37 -7.61
CA ASN A 104 -10.05 -15.98 -8.01
C ASN A 104 -9.17 -15.02 -7.19
N ILE A 105 -9.06 -15.25 -5.88
CA ILE A 105 -8.28 -14.41 -4.97
C ILE A 105 -6.79 -14.57 -5.28
N ILE A 106 -6.33 -15.82 -5.44
CA ILE A 106 -4.96 -16.13 -5.88
C ILE A 106 -4.65 -15.42 -7.21
N GLY A 107 -5.59 -15.42 -8.15
CA GLY A 107 -5.46 -14.76 -9.44
C GLY A 107 -5.26 -13.25 -9.32
N VAL A 108 -6.02 -12.57 -8.44
CA VAL A 108 -5.86 -11.14 -8.21
C VAL A 108 -4.47 -10.82 -7.63
N GLU A 109 -4.03 -11.57 -6.63
CA GLU A 109 -2.70 -11.40 -6.03
C GLU A 109 -1.58 -11.67 -7.05
N ALA A 110 -1.73 -12.72 -7.86
CA ALA A 110 -0.78 -13.08 -8.90
C ALA A 110 -0.66 -11.98 -9.98
N VAL A 111 -1.77 -11.36 -10.37
CA VAL A 111 -1.78 -10.24 -11.31
C VAL A 111 -1.08 -9.02 -10.73
N GLU A 112 -1.35 -8.68 -9.47
CA GLU A 112 -0.71 -7.54 -8.80
C GLU A 112 0.81 -7.73 -8.69
N ILE A 113 1.25 -8.92 -8.27
CA ILE A 113 2.67 -9.30 -8.21
C ILE A 113 3.29 -9.22 -9.61
N THR A 114 2.65 -9.83 -10.61
CA THR A 114 3.17 -9.87 -11.98
C THR A 114 3.35 -8.47 -12.54
N PHE A 115 2.36 -7.60 -12.40
CA PHE A 115 2.42 -6.23 -12.92
C PHE A 115 3.56 -5.44 -12.28
N LYS A 116 3.65 -5.44 -10.94
CA LYS A 116 4.64 -4.62 -10.22
C LYS A 116 6.07 -5.14 -10.37
N LEU A 117 6.26 -6.46 -10.38
CA LEU A 117 7.56 -7.06 -10.67
C LEU A 117 7.96 -6.83 -12.13
N SER A 118 7.03 -6.93 -13.08
CA SER A 118 7.34 -6.65 -14.49
C SER A 118 7.80 -5.20 -14.68
N SER A 119 7.13 -4.23 -14.03
CA SER A 119 7.58 -2.84 -14.04
C SER A 119 8.96 -2.68 -13.40
N PHE A 120 9.21 -3.32 -12.26
CA PHE A 120 10.52 -3.32 -11.59
C PHE A 120 11.65 -3.79 -12.53
N TYR A 121 11.47 -4.95 -13.18
CA TYR A 121 12.49 -5.50 -14.09
C TYR A 121 12.63 -4.70 -15.38
N SER A 122 11.53 -4.15 -15.91
CA SER A 122 11.55 -3.27 -17.08
C SER A 122 12.40 -2.02 -16.82
N ILE A 123 12.22 -1.36 -15.66
CA ILE A 123 13.03 -0.20 -15.24
C ILE A 123 14.50 -0.59 -15.10
N ALA A 124 14.78 -1.79 -14.59
CA ALA A 124 16.14 -2.31 -14.44
C ALA A 124 16.75 -2.84 -15.76
N ALA A 125 16.02 -2.79 -16.88
CA ALA A 125 16.40 -3.38 -18.16
C ALA A 125 16.79 -4.87 -18.08
N LEU A 126 16.10 -5.64 -17.23
CA LEU A 126 16.30 -7.07 -17.05
C LEU A 126 15.18 -7.86 -17.76
N PRO A 127 15.51 -8.77 -18.71
CA PRO A 127 14.50 -9.52 -19.47
C PRO A 127 13.99 -10.73 -18.66
N VAL A 128 13.24 -10.47 -17.60
CA VAL A 128 12.68 -11.52 -16.72
C VAL A 128 11.29 -11.93 -17.20
N VAL A 129 11.10 -13.23 -17.42
CA VAL A 129 9.80 -13.80 -17.82
C VAL A 129 9.02 -14.29 -16.60
N ILE A 130 7.88 -13.66 -16.31
CA ILE A 130 6.98 -14.09 -15.24
C ILE A 130 5.89 -14.98 -15.82
N LYS A 131 5.70 -16.19 -15.29
CA LYS A 131 4.70 -17.16 -15.75
C LYS A 131 3.92 -17.77 -14.61
N GLY A 132 2.65 -18.09 -14.86
CA GLY A 132 1.84 -18.92 -13.97
C GLY A 132 2.07 -20.40 -14.21
N LYS A 133 1.96 -21.22 -13.16
CA LYS A 133 1.89 -22.68 -13.25
C LYS A 133 0.85 -23.19 -12.27
N GLU A 134 -0.12 -23.96 -12.76
CA GLU A 134 -1.04 -24.68 -11.88
C GLU A 134 -0.29 -25.77 -11.10
N ILE A 135 -0.61 -25.88 -9.81
CA ILE A 135 -0.03 -26.86 -8.91
C ILE A 135 -1.12 -27.49 -8.05
N GLY A 136 -1.04 -28.81 -7.86
CA GLY A 136 -1.91 -29.57 -6.97
C GLY A 136 -1.44 -29.53 -5.52
N SER A 137 -0.19 -29.15 -5.27
CA SER A 137 0.41 -29.05 -3.95
C SER A 137 1.64 -28.12 -3.96
N PHE A 138 1.94 -27.49 -2.82
CA PHE A 138 3.10 -26.60 -2.68
C PHE A 138 4.44 -27.34 -2.82
N TYR A 139 4.44 -28.67 -2.68
CA TYR A 139 5.65 -29.50 -2.81
C TYR A 139 5.99 -29.88 -4.27
N GLU A 140 5.10 -29.60 -5.23
CA GLU A 140 5.29 -29.96 -6.64
C GLU A 140 6.25 -29.04 -7.38
N ILE A 141 6.57 -27.88 -6.80
CA ILE A 141 7.42 -26.88 -7.41
C ILE A 141 8.40 -26.29 -6.39
N SER A 142 9.65 -26.17 -6.80
CA SER A 142 10.70 -25.53 -6.03
C SER A 142 11.44 -24.52 -6.90
N GLY A 143 11.76 -23.37 -6.33
CA GLY A 143 12.56 -22.35 -7.01
C GLY A 143 14.04 -22.70 -7.09
N ASN A 144 14.76 -21.90 -7.88
CA ASN A 144 16.21 -21.85 -7.88
C ASN A 144 16.69 -20.40 -8.10
N SER A 145 18.00 -20.17 -8.11
CA SER A 145 18.59 -18.82 -8.21
C SER A 145 18.26 -18.06 -9.49
N THR A 146 17.91 -18.75 -10.57
CA THR A 146 17.57 -18.15 -11.87
C THR A 146 16.06 -18.06 -12.12
N ASN A 147 15.28 -18.88 -11.42
CA ASN A 147 13.83 -18.96 -11.52
C ASN A 147 13.22 -19.19 -10.13
N PRO A 148 13.13 -18.14 -9.29
CA PRO A 148 12.41 -18.23 -8.03
C PRO A 148 10.92 -18.51 -8.27
N VAL A 149 10.31 -19.12 -7.27
CA VAL A 149 8.91 -19.53 -7.29
C VAL A 149 8.15 -18.74 -6.24
N ILE A 150 6.96 -18.26 -6.57
CA ILE A 150 6.06 -17.59 -5.63
C ILE A 150 4.79 -18.44 -5.52
N ILE A 151 4.42 -18.80 -4.30
CA ILE A 151 3.22 -19.57 -3.99
C ILE A 151 2.35 -18.70 -3.08
N ILE A 152 1.14 -18.42 -3.55
CA ILE A 152 0.15 -17.65 -2.80
C ILE A 152 -0.75 -18.64 -2.06
N ILE A 153 -0.75 -18.58 -0.74
CA ILE A 153 -1.49 -19.48 0.15
C ILE A 153 -2.76 -18.74 0.61
N PRO A 154 -3.95 -19.10 0.10
CA PRO A 154 -5.16 -18.37 0.40
C PRO A 154 -5.68 -18.66 1.82
N PRO A 155 -6.61 -17.82 2.35
CA PRO A 155 -7.13 -17.94 3.71
C PRO A 155 -7.74 -19.29 4.07
N ALA A 156 -8.33 -20.01 3.10
CA ALA A 156 -8.93 -21.31 3.36
C ALA A 156 -7.94 -22.37 3.88
N ILE A 157 -6.64 -22.17 3.67
CA ILE A 157 -5.59 -23.13 4.06
C ILE A 157 -4.44 -22.49 4.86
N ALA A 158 -4.42 -21.16 4.98
CA ALA A 158 -3.41 -20.43 5.72
C ALA A 158 -3.75 -20.34 7.21
N ASN A 159 -2.81 -20.75 8.07
CA ASN A 159 -2.96 -20.60 9.53
C ASN A 159 -2.31 -19.32 10.06
N GLU A 160 -1.52 -18.64 9.24
CA GLU A 160 -0.71 -17.48 9.62
C GLU A 160 -0.61 -16.47 8.48
N THR A 161 -0.21 -15.25 8.81
CA THR A 161 -0.03 -14.15 7.84
C THR A 161 1.42 -13.74 7.83
N LEU A 162 2.14 -14.12 6.79
CA LEU A 162 3.56 -13.82 6.65
C LEU A 162 4.03 -14.00 5.21
N VAL A 163 5.26 -13.55 4.96
CA VAL A 163 6.01 -13.84 3.73
C VAL A 163 7.22 -14.69 4.09
N LYS A 164 7.26 -15.95 3.67
CA LYS A 164 8.35 -16.88 3.95
C LYS A 164 9.14 -17.17 2.68
N ALA A 165 10.46 -17.01 2.73
CA ALA A 165 11.36 -17.41 1.66
C ALA A 165 12.20 -18.62 2.09
N GLU A 166 12.09 -19.73 1.35
CA GLU A 166 12.81 -20.97 1.60
C GLU A 166 13.25 -21.57 0.26
N ASN A 167 14.55 -21.83 0.07
CA ASN A 167 15.10 -22.42 -1.15
C ASN A 167 14.58 -21.77 -2.45
N TYR A 168 14.67 -20.44 -2.57
CA TYR A 168 14.15 -19.64 -3.69
C TYR A 168 12.64 -19.79 -3.96
N THR A 169 11.91 -20.37 -3.02
CA THR A 169 10.45 -20.48 -3.03
C THR A 169 9.88 -19.53 -1.99
N ILE A 170 8.98 -18.66 -2.41
CA ILE A 170 8.37 -17.62 -1.60
C ILE A 170 6.93 -18.02 -1.36
N PHE A 171 6.56 -18.16 -0.10
CA PHE A 171 5.19 -18.39 0.34
C PHE A 171 4.62 -17.08 0.86
N ILE A 172 3.50 -16.65 0.28
CA ILE A 172 2.74 -15.48 0.72
C ILE A 172 1.44 -16.00 1.30
N SER A 173 1.26 -15.90 2.62
CA SER A 173 0.08 -16.43 3.30
C SER A 173 -0.69 -15.34 4.03
N GLY A 174 -2.01 -15.50 4.13
CA GLY A 174 -2.87 -14.59 4.88
C GLY A 174 -4.08 -15.31 5.46
N LYS A 175 -4.41 -15.05 6.74
CA LYS A 175 -5.53 -15.70 7.45
C LYS A 175 -6.90 -15.19 6.99
N THR A 176 -6.93 -14.01 6.39
CA THR A 176 -8.11 -13.34 5.84
C THR A 176 -7.77 -12.79 4.47
N LEU A 177 -8.79 -12.40 3.68
CA LEU A 177 -8.56 -11.78 2.37
C LEU A 177 -7.71 -10.51 2.48
N LYS A 178 -8.01 -9.68 3.49
CA LYS A 178 -7.25 -8.47 3.78
C LYS A 178 -5.82 -8.78 4.19
N ASP A 179 -5.62 -9.79 5.02
CA ASP A 179 -4.27 -10.20 5.45
C ASP A 179 -3.45 -10.72 4.27
N LEU A 180 -4.07 -11.42 3.32
CA LEU A 180 -3.42 -11.87 2.11
C LEU A 180 -3.02 -10.69 1.22
N ASP A 181 -3.92 -9.73 1.00
CA ASP A 181 -3.61 -8.49 0.29
C ASP A 181 -2.40 -7.80 0.96
N LEU A 182 -2.43 -7.61 2.29
CA LEU A 182 -1.34 -6.98 3.04
C LEU A 182 -0.01 -7.76 2.93
N ALA A 183 -0.05 -9.09 2.94
CA ALA A 183 1.14 -9.93 2.76
C ALA A 183 1.71 -9.82 1.34
N THR A 184 0.86 -9.78 0.31
CA THR A 184 1.28 -9.49 -1.06
C THR A 184 1.94 -8.11 -1.16
N ILE A 185 1.32 -7.09 -0.57
CA ILE A 185 1.88 -5.73 -0.56
C ILE A 185 3.23 -5.71 0.16
N LYS A 186 3.37 -6.41 1.30
CA LYS A 186 4.64 -6.52 2.02
C LYS A 186 5.72 -7.14 1.15
N PHE A 187 5.41 -8.26 0.49
CA PHE A 187 6.34 -8.92 -0.44
C PHE A 187 6.82 -7.94 -1.52
N ILE A 188 5.89 -7.24 -2.18
CA ILE A 188 6.21 -6.28 -3.24
C ILE A 188 7.04 -5.12 -2.69
N ALA A 189 6.64 -4.53 -1.57
CA ALA A 189 7.36 -3.42 -0.93
C ALA A 189 8.82 -3.80 -0.60
N VAL A 190 9.06 -5.00 -0.09
CA VAL A 190 10.42 -5.49 0.22
C VAL A 190 11.25 -5.67 -1.05
N VAL A 191 10.69 -6.29 -2.10
CA VAL A 191 11.40 -6.50 -3.36
C VAL A 191 11.77 -5.17 -4.03
N LEU A 192 10.80 -4.25 -4.11
CA LEU A 192 10.99 -2.92 -4.70
C LEU A 192 11.79 -1.97 -3.79
N GLY A 193 11.91 -2.29 -2.49
CA GLY A 193 12.67 -1.52 -1.50
C GLY A 193 12.01 -0.20 -1.13
N ILE A 194 10.72 -0.26 -0.81
CA ILE A 194 9.83 0.87 -0.50
C ILE A 194 9.32 0.76 0.94
#